data_AF-A0A6I6CDY6-F1
#
_entry.id   AF-A0A6I6CDY6-F1
#
_cell.length_a   1.000
_cell.length_b   1.000
_cell.length_c   1.000
_cell.angle_alpha   90.00
_cell.angle_beta   90.00
_cell.angle_gamma   90.00
#
_symmetry.space_group_name_H-M   'P 1'
#
loop_
_entity.id
_entity.type
_entity.pdbx_description
1 polymer ?
#
loop_
_entity_poly.entity_id
_entity_poly.type
_entity_poly.pdbx_seq_one_letter_code
_entity_poly.pdbx_strand_id
1 'polypeptide(L)'
;MIILADNVRFIDAYNAAIATISTITVIFATLIIPILVKKSSNRKIKMDAAQEAIDSAFDKYHSDQSKINDFDWYFAEICAVQKKYDVTSIRCLNCSKVSSCDKYNEWFKTRLRNVPEVNNFSFKSGKLNFKIQLSVLLCYNCVNDKKVKPFIDKESVKK
;
A
#
# COMPACT_ATOMS: atom_id res chain seq x y z
N MET A 1 -39.37 -12.19 -53.53
CA MET A 1 -37.93 -12.50 -53.64
C MET A 1 -37.02 -11.40 -53.11
N ILE A 2 -37.35 -10.11 -53.32
CA ILE A 2 -36.52 -8.96 -52.89
C ILE A 2 -36.39 -8.86 -51.35
N ILE A 3 -37.48 -9.07 -50.60
CA ILE A 3 -37.51 -8.99 -49.12
C ILE A 3 -36.59 -10.02 -48.44
N LEU A 4 -36.37 -11.19 -49.06
CA LEU A 4 -35.49 -12.24 -48.53
C LEU A 4 -34.01 -11.88 -48.74
N ALA A 5 -33.67 -11.20 -49.84
CA ALA A 5 -32.29 -10.81 -50.14
C ALA A 5 -31.81 -9.68 -49.21
N ASP A 6 -32.67 -8.72 -48.88
CA ASP A 6 -32.31 -7.61 -47.99
C ASP A 6 -32.12 -8.06 -46.53
N ASN A 7 -32.92 -9.03 -46.05
CA ASN A 7 -32.75 -9.63 -44.73
C ASN A 7 -31.44 -10.42 -44.60
N VAL A 8 -31.03 -11.14 -45.66
CA VAL A 8 -29.75 -11.87 -45.66
C VAL A 8 -28.57 -10.90 -45.61
N ARG A 9 -28.60 -9.82 -46.41
CA ARG A 9 -27.53 -8.80 -46.39
C ARG A 9 -27.44 -8.06 -45.05
N PHE A 10 -28.58 -7.84 -44.38
CA PHE A 10 -28.60 -7.24 -43.04
C PHE A 10 -27.99 -8.17 -41.99
N ILE A 11 -28.33 -9.46 -42.02
CA ILE A 11 -27.78 -10.47 -41.10
C ILE A 11 -26.25 -10.60 -41.28
N ASP A 12 -25.77 -10.60 -42.52
CA ASP A 12 -24.33 -10.68 -42.81
C ASP A 12 -23.57 -9.46 -42.29
N ALA A 13 -24.12 -8.25 -42.48
CA ALA A 13 -23.53 -7.02 -41.95
C ALA A 13 -23.49 -6.99 -40.41
N TYR A 14 -24.56 -7.46 -39.76
CA TYR A 14 -24.64 -7.55 -38.30
C TYR A 14 -23.62 -8.57 -37.74
N ASN A 15 -23.51 -9.74 -38.37
CA ASN A 15 -22.54 -10.77 -37.99
C ASN A 15 -21.10 -10.28 -38.20
N ALA A 16 -20.83 -9.57 -39.30
CA ALA A 16 -19.52 -8.96 -39.56
C ALA A 16 -19.16 -7.88 -38.53
N ALA A 17 -20.13 -7.06 -38.10
CA ALA A 17 -19.93 -6.06 -37.07
C ALA A 17 -19.61 -6.70 -35.70
N ILE A 18 -20.38 -7.71 -35.28
CA ILE A 18 -20.11 -8.44 -34.03
C ILE A 18 -18.76 -9.14 -34.07
N ALA A 19 -18.43 -9.79 -35.20
CA ALA A 19 -17.15 -10.45 -35.38
C ALA A 19 -16.00 -9.44 -35.26
N THR A 20 -16.12 -8.28 -35.90
CA THR A 20 -15.12 -7.21 -35.82
C THR A 20 -14.95 -6.69 -34.40
N ILE A 21 -16.05 -6.41 -33.67
CA ILE A 21 -15.99 -5.97 -32.27
C ILE A 21 -15.34 -7.04 -31.38
N SER A 22 -15.69 -8.31 -31.59
CA SER A 22 -15.15 -9.44 -30.82
C SER A 22 -13.66 -9.61 -31.08
N THR A 23 -13.23 -9.56 -32.35
CA THR A 23 -11.82 -9.65 -32.74
C THR A 23 -11.01 -8.50 -32.16
N ILE A 24 -11.51 -7.26 -32.26
CA ILE A 24 -10.87 -6.09 -31.66
C ILE A 24 -10.75 -6.27 -30.13
N THR A 25 -11.82 -6.72 -29.47
CA THR A 25 -11.84 -6.93 -28.02
C THR A 25 -10.83 -7.99 -27.60
N VAL A 26 -10.74 -9.11 -28.33
CA VAL A 26 -9.76 -10.17 -28.06
C VAL A 26 -8.33 -9.67 -28.25
N ILE A 27 -8.06 -8.88 -29.30
CA ILE A 27 -6.74 -8.27 -29.55
C ILE A 27 -6.37 -7.29 -28.43
N PHE A 28 -7.28 -6.40 -28.03
CA PHE A 28 -7.04 -5.49 -26.92
C PHE A 28 -6.83 -6.25 -25.61
N ALA A 29 -7.64 -7.29 -25.33
CA ALA A 29 -7.48 -8.11 -24.13
C ALA A 29 -6.13 -8.84 -24.11
N THR A 30 -5.70 -9.41 -25.24
CA THR A 30 -4.40 -10.11 -25.34
C THR A 30 -3.20 -9.17 -25.18
N LEU A 31 -3.33 -7.89 -25.51
CA LEU A 31 -2.26 -6.90 -25.28
C LEU A 31 -2.30 -6.32 -23.86
N ILE A 32 -3.50 -6.02 -23.34
CA ILE A 32 -3.68 -5.33 -22.06
C ILE A 32 -3.48 -6.28 -20.87
N ILE A 33 -3.99 -7.51 -20.94
CA ILE A 33 -3.93 -8.48 -19.82
C ILE A 33 -2.49 -8.79 -19.41
N PRO A 34 -1.55 -9.14 -20.32
CA PRO A 34 -0.17 -9.40 -19.94
C PRO A 34 0.52 -8.20 -19.29
N ILE A 35 0.21 -6.98 -19.74
CA ILE A 35 0.75 -5.74 -19.17
C ILE A 35 0.24 -5.55 -17.73
N LEU A 36 -1.06 -5.74 -17.50
CA LEU A 36 -1.67 -5.64 -16.17
C LEU A 36 -1.15 -6.73 -15.22
N VAL A 37 -1.02 -7.97 -15.69
CA VAL A 37 -0.48 -9.10 -14.92
C VAL A 37 0.97 -8.84 -14.53
N LYS A 38 1.83 -8.45 -15.49
CA LYS A 38 3.23 -8.12 -15.22
C LYS A 38 3.37 -6.95 -14.23
N LYS A 39 2.55 -5.92 -14.38
CA LYS A 39 2.53 -4.76 -13.47
C LYS A 39 2.09 -5.15 -12.06
N SER A 40 1.08 -6.03 -11.94
CA SER A 40 0.60 -6.55 -10.66
C SER A 40 1.65 -7.42 -9.97
N SER A 41 2.26 -8.35 -10.69
CA SER A 41 3.32 -9.24 -10.18
C SER A 41 4.53 -8.46 -9.66
N ASN A 42 5.06 -7.53 -10.48
CA ASN A 42 6.17 -6.67 -10.07
C ASN A 42 5.86 -5.86 -8.81
N ARG A 43 4.61 -5.44 -8.63
CA ARG A 43 4.18 -4.70 -7.46
C ARG A 43 4.08 -5.58 -6.22
N LYS A 44 3.54 -6.78 -6.35
CA LYS A 44 3.50 -7.74 -5.25
C LYS A 44 4.91 -8.03 -4.75
N ILE A 45 5.85 -8.30 -5.66
CA ILE A 45 7.27 -8.51 -5.33
C ILE A 45 7.85 -7.29 -4.58
N LYS A 46 7.58 -6.07 -5.05
CA LYS A 46 8.02 -4.85 -4.36
C LYS A 46 7.41 -4.68 -2.97
N MET A 47 6.13 -5.03 -2.80
CA MET A 47 5.44 -4.95 -1.51
C MET A 47 5.98 -5.99 -0.53
N ASP A 48 6.15 -7.23 -0.98
CA ASP A 48 6.68 -8.32 -0.17
C ASP A 48 8.12 -7.99 0.29
N ALA A 49 8.96 -7.47 -0.61
CA ALA A 49 10.31 -7.01 -0.28
C ALA A 49 10.34 -5.78 0.64
N ALA A 50 9.31 -4.93 0.60
CA ALA A 50 9.19 -3.81 1.53
C ALA A 50 8.78 -4.30 2.92
N GLN A 51 7.84 -5.25 2.98
CA GLN A 51 7.41 -5.89 4.22
C GLN A 51 8.56 -6.61 4.91
N GLU A 52 9.29 -7.46 4.17
CA GLU A 52 10.45 -8.18 4.68
C GLU A 52 11.52 -7.23 5.24
N ALA A 53 11.77 -6.09 4.59
CA ALA A 53 12.73 -5.11 5.07
C ALA A 53 12.31 -4.45 6.40
N ILE A 54 11.02 -4.15 6.57
CA ILE A 54 10.49 -3.61 7.84
C ILE A 54 10.49 -4.66 8.94
N ASP A 55 10.09 -5.89 8.62
CA ASP A 55 10.07 -6.99 9.59
C ASP A 55 11.50 -7.28 10.07
N SER A 56 12.47 -7.31 9.16
CA SER A 56 13.90 -7.44 9.52
C SER A 56 14.40 -6.29 10.40
N ALA A 57 13.99 -5.05 10.13
CA ALA A 57 14.36 -3.90 10.97
C ALA A 57 13.73 -4.02 12.37
N PHE A 58 12.48 -4.47 12.45
CA PHE A 58 11.76 -4.71 13.70
C PHE A 58 12.44 -5.81 14.53
N ASP A 59 12.75 -6.94 13.92
CA ASP A 59 13.45 -8.06 14.58
C ASP A 59 14.82 -7.63 15.11
N LYS A 60 15.58 -6.86 14.33
CA LYS A 60 16.88 -6.32 14.75
C LYS A 60 16.78 -5.34 15.91
N TYR A 61 15.77 -4.48 15.91
CA TYR A 61 15.50 -3.53 17.01
C TYR A 61 15.12 -4.25 18.31
N HIS A 62 14.35 -5.34 18.22
CA HIS A 62 13.94 -6.15 19.38
C HIS A 62 14.92 -7.29 19.74
N SER A 63 16.00 -7.48 18.96
CA SER A 63 17.01 -8.49 19.24
C SER A 63 17.89 -8.12 20.44
N ASP A 64 18.54 -9.14 21.02
CA ASP A 64 19.50 -8.98 22.12
C ASP A 64 20.73 -8.10 21.77
N GLN A 65 20.91 -7.73 20.50
CA GLN A 65 21.90 -6.74 20.03
C GLN A 65 21.46 -5.27 20.22
N SER A 66 20.46 -5.03 21.06
CA SER A 66 19.80 -3.74 21.34
C SER A 66 20.72 -2.55 21.68
N LYS A 67 22.01 -2.76 21.98
CA LYS A 67 23.00 -1.68 22.16
C LYS A 67 23.48 -1.04 20.86
N ILE A 68 23.33 -1.70 19.71
CA ILE A 68 23.73 -1.19 18.38
C ILE A 68 22.49 -0.70 17.61
N ASN A 69 21.39 -1.46 17.69
CA ASN A 69 20.15 -1.19 16.96
C ASN A 69 19.17 -0.44 17.87
N ASP A 70 19.48 0.81 18.20
CA ASP A 70 18.60 1.63 19.02
C ASP A 70 17.37 2.14 18.24
N PHE A 71 16.50 2.90 18.91
CA PHE A 71 15.29 3.44 18.28
C PHE A 71 15.60 4.41 17.15
N ASP A 72 16.69 5.17 17.24
CA ASP A 72 17.04 6.16 16.23
C ASP A 72 17.53 5.44 14.96
N TRP A 73 18.26 4.33 15.10
CA TRP A 73 18.56 3.39 14.01
C TRP A 73 17.27 2.80 13.42
N TYR A 74 16.37 2.27 14.25
CA TYR A 74 15.12 1.66 13.77
C TYR A 74 14.24 2.67 13.00
N PHE A 75 14.14 3.90 13.51
CA PHE A 75 13.44 4.99 12.84
C PHE A 75 14.07 5.34 11.49
N ALA A 76 15.41 5.37 11.42
CA ALA A 76 16.13 5.61 10.18
C ALA A 76 15.87 4.50 9.14
N GLU A 77 15.83 3.24 9.56
CA GLU A 77 15.48 2.10 8.71
C GLU A 77 14.06 2.22 8.15
N ILE A 78 13.07 2.57 8.98
CA ILE A 78 11.69 2.81 8.51
C ILE A 78 11.66 3.91 7.44
N CYS A 79 12.36 5.03 7.67
CA CYS A 79 12.44 6.12 6.70
C CYS A 79 13.17 5.69 5.41
N ALA A 80 14.21 4.88 5.53
CA ALA A 80 14.96 4.34 4.39
C ALA A 80 14.08 3.42 3.53
N VAL A 81 13.30 2.54 4.16
CA VAL A 81 12.32 1.70 3.46
C VAL A 81 11.27 2.57 2.76
N GLN A 82 10.69 3.54 3.46
CA GLN A 82 9.69 4.44 2.87
C GLN A 82 10.22 5.14 1.61
N LYS A 83 11.46 5.64 1.67
CA LYS A 83 12.13 6.29 0.53
C LYS A 83 12.46 5.30 -0.60
N LYS A 84 12.99 4.12 -0.27
CA LYS A 84 13.38 3.08 -1.24
C LYS A 84 12.19 2.57 -2.07
N TYR A 85 11.01 2.50 -1.45
CA TYR A 85 9.80 1.97 -2.08
C TYR A 85 8.76 3.04 -2.47
N ASP A 86 9.14 4.32 -2.47
CA ASP A 86 8.28 5.45 -2.86
C ASP A 86 6.94 5.49 -2.09
N VAL A 87 7.03 5.30 -0.78
CA VAL A 87 5.89 5.30 0.12
C VAL A 87 5.66 6.73 0.57
N THR A 88 4.60 7.36 0.08
CA THR A 88 4.31 8.78 0.38
C THR A 88 3.20 8.96 1.41
N SER A 89 2.48 7.89 1.74
CA SER A 89 1.29 7.95 2.58
C SER A 89 1.18 6.77 3.53
N ILE A 90 0.69 7.08 4.74
CA ILE A 90 0.44 6.14 5.81
C ILE A 90 -1.05 6.07 6.10
N ARG A 91 -1.59 4.86 6.23
CA ARG A 91 -2.98 4.60 6.60
C ARG A 91 -3.06 4.04 8.01
N CYS A 92 -3.80 4.72 8.87
CA CYS A 92 -4.07 4.19 10.20
C CYS A 92 -5.17 3.12 10.14
N LEU A 93 -4.93 1.94 10.71
CA LEU A 93 -5.91 0.86 10.78
C LEU A 93 -7.01 1.14 11.80
N ASN A 94 -6.69 1.84 12.90
CA ASN A 94 -7.67 2.17 13.94
C ASN A 94 -8.70 3.23 13.51
N CYS A 95 -8.24 4.38 12.96
CA CYS A 95 -9.15 5.45 12.56
C CYS A 95 -9.40 5.55 11.04
N SER A 96 -8.78 4.68 10.24
CA SER A 96 -8.85 4.69 8.76
C SER A 96 -8.38 5.98 8.07
N LYS A 97 -7.93 7.01 8.81
CA LYS A 97 -7.37 8.24 8.25
C LYS A 97 -6.05 7.96 7.53
N VAL A 98 -5.83 8.69 6.45
CA VAL A 98 -4.57 8.68 5.67
C VAL A 98 -3.81 9.97 5.97
N SER A 99 -2.52 9.85 6.27
CA SER A 99 -1.60 10.97 6.49
C SER A 99 -0.37 10.84 5.59
N SER A 100 0.34 11.95 5.38
CA SER A 100 1.66 11.90 4.75
C SER A 100 2.65 11.15 5.65
N CYS A 101 3.67 10.54 5.04
CA CYS A 101 4.77 9.93 5.77
C CYS A 101 5.46 10.95 6.68
N ASP A 102 5.75 12.15 6.17
CA ASP A 102 6.46 13.19 6.93
C ASP A 102 5.77 13.52 8.26
N LYS A 103 4.47 13.84 8.20
CA LYS A 103 3.69 14.20 9.38
C LYS A 103 3.56 13.05 10.37
N TYR A 104 3.46 11.82 9.87
CA TYR A 104 3.44 10.64 10.74
C TYR A 104 4.79 10.39 11.39
N ASN A 105 5.89 10.50 10.63
CA ASN A 105 7.25 10.26 11.10
C ASN A 105 7.65 11.28 12.18
N GLU A 106 7.29 12.55 12.02
CA GLU A 106 7.46 13.58 13.05
C GLU A 106 6.78 13.19 14.37
N TRP A 107 5.53 12.73 14.28
CA TRP A 107 4.78 12.26 15.45
C TRP A 107 5.34 10.95 16.03
N PHE A 108 5.76 10.02 15.18
CA PHE A 108 6.28 8.72 15.60
C PHE A 108 7.62 8.89 16.36
N LYS A 109 8.47 9.82 15.93
CA LYS A 109 9.74 10.15 16.59
C LYS A 109 9.57 10.63 18.04
N THR A 110 8.42 11.22 18.40
CA THR A 110 8.19 11.78 19.74
C THR A 110 7.61 10.78 20.75
N ARG A 111 7.14 9.59 20.33
CA ARG A 111 6.46 8.62 21.20
C ARG A 111 7.41 7.62 21.88
N LEU A 112 6.90 6.96 22.94
CA LEU A 112 7.67 6.03 23.77
C LEU A 112 7.87 4.67 23.10
N ARG A 113 9.06 4.14 23.37
CA ARG A 113 9.84 3.17 22.59
C ARG A 113 9.50 1.69 22.86
N ASN A 114 8.63 1.42 23.84
CA ASN A 114 8.38 0.09 24.40
C ASN A 114 7.00 -0.51 24.05
N VAL A 115 6.28 0.06 23.08
CA VAL A 115 4.93 -0.41 22.73
C VAL A 115 5.00 -1.10 21.35
N PRO A 116 5.02 -2.44 21.30
CA PRO A 116 5.08 -3.20 20.05
C PRO A 116 3.97 -2.81 19.07
N GLU A 117 2.82 -2.40 19.59
CA GLU A 117 1.63 -2.03 18.82
C GLU A 117 1.83 -0.75 17.98
N VAL A 118 2.74 0.15 18.38
CA VAL A 118 3.06 1.38 17.60
C VAL A 118 4.09 1.07 16.50
N ASN A 119 4.76 -0.08 16.59
CA ASN A 119 5.80 -0.54 15.65
C ASN A 119 5.26 -1.56 14.63
N ASN A 120 3.96 -1.82 14.61
CA ASN A 120 3.35 -2.76 13.67
C ASN A 120 3.05 -2.09 12.32
N PHE A 121 4.07 -2.10 11.47
CA PHE A 121 4.08 -1.56 10.12
C PHE A 121 3.70 -2.66 9.12
N SER A 122 2.69 -2.42 8.29
CA SER A 122 2.28 -3.36 7.24
C SER A 122 2.05 -2.69 5.91
N PHE A 123 2.59 -3.23 4.82
CA PHE A 123 2.36 -2.69 3.48
C PHE A 123 1.04 -3.17 2.90
N LYS A 124 0.24 -2.23 2.40
CA LYS A 124 -1.00 -2.52 1.67
C LYS A 124 -1.00 -1.81 0.33
N SER A 125 -1.67 -2.43 -0.63
CA SER A 125 -1.98 -1.79 -1.89
C SER A 125 -3.02 -0.71 -1.65
N GLY A 126 -2.72 0.55 -1.97
CA GLY A 126 -3.73 1.61 -2.02
C GLY A 126 -4.84 1.31 -3.02
N LYS A 127 -6.08 1.69 -2.69
CA LYS A 127 -7.28 1.48 -3.54
C LYS A 127 -7.29 2.37 -4.79
N LEU A 128 -6.74 3.60 -4.69
CA LEU A 128 -6.61 4.53 -5.81
C LEU A 128 -5.14 4.62 -6.26
N ASN A 129 -4.92 4.61 -7.57
CA ASN A 129 -3.62 4.82 -8.23
C ASN A 129 -2.54 3.75 -8.01
N PHE A 130 -2.88 2.57 -7.49
CA PHE A 130 -1.93 1.46 -7.35
C PHE A 130 -0.61 1.85 -6.63
N LYS A 131 -0.64 2.86 -5.75
CA LYS A 131 0.53 3.26 -4.95
C LYS A 131 0.71 2.32 -3.76
N ILE A 132 1.95 2.03 -3.39
CA ILE A 132 2.25 1.27 -2.18
C ILE A 132 1.92 2.18 -0.99
N GLN A 133 1.10 1.71 -0.07
CA GLN A 133 0.75 2.44 1.14
C GLN A 133 1.26 1.68 2.35
N LEU A 134 1.88 2.40 3.27
CA LEU A 134 2.24 1.83 4.57
C LEU A 134 1.03 1.94 5.49
N SER A 135 0.70 0.87 6.19
CA SER A 135 -0.37 0.81 7.17
C SER A 135 0.24 0.70 8.55
N VAL A 136 -0.35 1.43 9.49
CA VAL A 136 0.08 1.49 10.89
C VAL A 136 -1.13 1.26 11.77
N LEU A 137 -0.94 0.67 12.95
CA LEU A 137 -2.06 0.43 13.86
C LEU A 137 -2.69 1.76 14.33
N LEU A 138 -1.85 2.71 14.75
CA LEU A 138 -2.24 3.98 15.37
C LEU A 138 -1.58 5.16 14.68
N CYS A 139 -2.21 6.34 14.74
CA CYS A 139 -1.62 7.60 14.28
C CYS A 139 -1.93 8.73 15.26
N TYR A 140 -1.34 9.91 15.03
CA TYR A 140 -1.57 11.12 15.83
C TYR A 140 -3.05 11.47 16.03
N ASN A 141 -3.90 11.23 15.02
CA ASN A 141 -5.34 11.49 15.14
C ASN A 141 -6.02 10.59 16.18
N CYS A 142 -5.58 9.33 16.31
CA CYS A 142 -6.15 8.40 17.29
C CYS A 142 -5.90 8.87 18.73
N VAL A 143 -4.74 9.51 18.96
CA VAL A 143 -4.36 10.06 20.26
C VAL A 143 -5.11 11.35 20.53
N ASN A 144 -5.16 12.26 19.56
CA ASN A 144 -5.87 13.55 19.69
C ASN A 144 -7.36 13.37 19.92
N ASP A 145 -7.98 12.38 19.26
CA ASP A 145 -9.41 12.07 19.40
C ASP A 145 -9.71 11.30 20.71
N LYS A 146 -8.72 11.09 21.61
CA LYS A 146 -8.80 10.28 22.86
C LYS A 146 -9.36 8.86 22.66
N LYS A 147 -9.35 8.35 21.43
CA LYS A 147 -9.82 7.00 21.10
C LYS A 147 -8.91 5.91 21.66
N VAL A 148 -7.73 6.32 22.09
CA VAL A 148 -6.71 5.50 22.72
C VAL A 148 -6.15 6.34 23.86
N LYS A 149 -5.96 5.75 25.05
CA LYS A 149 -5.24 6.45 26.12
C LYS A 149 -3.87 6.87 25.56
N PRO A 150 -3.42 8.11 25.75
CA PRO A 150 -2.10 8.52 25.32
C PRO A 150 -1.10 7.58 25.99
N PHE A 151 -0.49 6.70 25.19
CA PHE A 151 0.60 5.88 25.66
C PHE A 151 1.74 6.86 25.95
N ILE A 152 2.02 6.94 27.26
CA ILE A 152 3.06 7.69 27.99
C ILE A 152 3.97 8.47 27.03
N ASP A 153 3.95 9.80 27.09
CA ASP A 153 4.86 10.65 26.33
C ASP A 153 6.29 10.55 26.89
N LYS A 154 7.33 10.82 26.07
CA LYS A 154 8.73 10.88 26.54
C LYS A 154 8.91 11.82 27.76
N GLU A 155 8.03 12.80 27.93
CA GLU A 155 8.01 13.72 29.08
C GLU A 155 7.50 13.08 30.37
N SER A 156 6.61 12.09 30.30
CA SER A 156 6.05 11.41 31.49
C SER A 156 7.00 10.41 32.15
N VAL A 157 8.17 10.12 31.55
CA VAL A 157 9.23 9.28 32.15
C VAL A 157 10.27 10.12 32.91
N LYS A 158 10.23 11.45 32.77
CA LYS A 158 11.14 12.37 33.47
C LYS A 158 10.60 12.88 34.81
N LYS A 159 9.50 12.33 35.32
CA LYS A 159 8.94 12.66 36.64
C LYS A 159 9.09 11.50 37.60
#